data_AF-A0AAC8W5Z2-F1
#
_entry.id   AF-A0AAC8W5Z2-F1
#
_cell.length_a   1.000
_cell.length_b   1.000
_cell.length_c   1.000
_cell.angle_alpha   90.00
_cell.angle_beta   90.00
_cell.angle_gamma   90.00
#
_symmetry.space_group_name_H-M   'P 1'
#
loop_
_entity.id
_entity.type
_entity.pdbx_description
1 polymer ?
#
loop_
_entity_poly.entity_id
_entity_poly.type
_entity_poly.pdbx_seq_one_letter_code
_entity_poly.pdbx_strand_id
1 'polypeptide(L)'
;MGLSEILDEGNPPTIERLHALTQRGYAAELGKTDTPDVIWMRHPVAGQPRVILYGNGMIAVLRDPASAQQIVPDDEDGFRTFVAGIPVPTCWQRGADTRIRILFYAGLVLAWVMLYAMGAWVWDVERSLL
;
A
#
# COMPACT_ATOMS: atom_id res chain seq x y z
N MET A 1 17.71 -19.57 -31.66
CA MET A 1 18.70 -19.57 -30.56
C MET A 1 18.76 -18.13 -30.06
N GLY A 2 18.10 -17.68 -29.00
CA GLY A 2 17.56 -18.35 -27.82
C GLY A 2 17.86 -17.43 -26.63
N LEU A 3 17.39 -16.17 -26.66
CA LEU A 3 17.59 -15.19 -25.58
C LEU A 3 16.98 -15.63 -24.23
N SER A 4 16.25 -16.74 -24.22
CA SER A 4 15.67 -17.40 -23.04
C SER A 4 16.70 -18.15 -22.19
N GLU A 5 17.92 -18.40 -22.66
CA GLU A 5 18.90 -19.25 -21.95
C GLU A 5 19.85 -18.46 -21.02
N ILE A 6 19.85 -17.12 -21.09
CA ILE A 6 20.69 -16.26 -20.22
C ILE A 6 19.91 -15.73 -19.00
N LEU A 7 18.65 -16.15 -18.83
CA LEU A 7 17.84 -15.77 -17.66
C LEU A 7 17.70 -16.90 -16.63
N ASP A 8 18.27 -18.08 -16.90
CA ASP A 8 18.01 -19.31 -16.12
C ASP A 8 19.11 -19.65 -15.08
N GLU A 9 20.12 -18.79 -14.91
CA GLU A 9 21.13 -18.95 -13.86
C GLU A 9 21.02 -17.85 -12.80
N GLY A 10 20.19 -18.11 -11.78
CA GLY A 10 20.37 -17.52 -10.45
C GLY A 10 19.75 -16.14 -10.19
N ASN A 11 18.89 -15.63 -11.08
CA ASN A 11 18.14 -14.41 -10.77
C ASN A 11 16.94 -14.79 -9.89
N PRO A 12 16.87 -14.35 -8.62
CA PRO A 12 15.77 -14.73 -7.75
C PRO A 12 14.44 -14.24 -8.34
N PRO A 13 13.33 -15.02 -8.24
CA PRO A 13 12.03 -14.70 -8.83
C PRO A 13 11.33 -13.50 -8.16
N THR A 14 12.09 -12.61 -7.52
CA THR A 14 11.68 -11.45 -6.76
C THR A 14 10.87 -10.48 -7.61
N ILE A 15 11.32 -10.16 -8.83
CA ILE A 15 10.64 -9.19 -9.70
C ILE A 15 9.30 -9.73 -10.19
N GLU A 16 9.26 -11.00 -10.59
CA GLU A 16 8.03 -11.65 -11.06
C GLU A 16 6.99 -11.76 -9.93
N ARG A 17 7.45 -12.16 -8.75
CA ARG A 17 6.62 -12.24 -7.54
C ARG A 17 6.12 -10.86 -7.11
N LEU A 18 6.98 -9.83 -7.14
CA LEU A 18 6.61 -8.45 -6.88
C LEU A 18 5.55 -7.96 -7.86
N HIS A 19 5.74 -8.22 -9.15
CA HIS A 19 4.81 -7.84 -10.20
C HIS A 19 3.45 -8.54 -10.02
N ALA A 20 3.42 -9.83 -9.70
CA ALA A 20 2.18 -10.54 -9.43
C ALA A 20 1.43 -10.01 -8.19
N LEU A 21 2.15 -9.69 -7.11
CA LEU A 21 1.57 -9.11 -5.90
C LEU A 21 0.99 -7.70 -6.15
N THR A 22 1.72 -6.86 -6.89
CA THR A 22 1.25 -5.52 -7.26
C THR A 22 0.04 -5.55 -8.18
N GLN A 23 -0.03 -6.50 -9.12
CA GLN A 23 -1.23 -6.72 -9.94
C GLN A 23 -2.46 -7.10 -9.10
N ARG A 24 -2.26 -7.84 -7.99
CA ARG A 24 -3.30 -8.11 -7.01
C ARG A 24 -3.59 -6.95 -6.08
N GLY A 25 -2.93 -5.80 -6.25
CA GLY A 25 -3.21 -4.57 -5.54
C GLY A 25 -2.46 -4.41 -4.23
N TYR A 26 -1.45 -5.22 -3.95
CA TYR A 26 -0.49 -4.91 -2.90
C TYR A 26 0.34 -3.69 -3.29
N ALA A 27 0.53 -2.77 -2.34
CA ALA A 27 1.39 -1.60 -2.49
C ALA A 27 2.62 -1.75 -1.61
N ALA A 28 3.79 -1.33 -2.12
CA ALA A 28 5.01 -1.28 -1.34
C ALA A 28 4.95 -0.14 -0.31
N GLU A 29 5.21 -0.44 0.96
CA GLU A 29 5.38 0.55 2.01
C GLU A 29 6.81 1.10 1.96
N LEU A 30 6.99 2.22 1.25
CA LEU A 30 8.29 2.91 1.16
C LEU A 30 8.60 3.63 2.48
N GLY A 31 9.83 3.50 2.97
CA GLY A 31 10.35 4.26 4.13
C GLY A 31 10.15 3.60 5.51
N LYS A 32 9.75 2.32 5.56
CA LYS A 32 9.56 1.58 6.82
C LYS A 32 10.64 0.55 7.15
N THR A 33 11.65 0.39 6.31
CA THR A 33 12.60 -0.72 6.44
C THR A 33 14.00 -0.23 6.79
N ASP A 34 14.45 -0.54 8.01
CA ASP A 34 15.86 -0.46 8.42
C ASP A 34 16.68 -1.66 7.90
N THR A 35 16.01 -2.68 7.37
CA THR A 35 16.63 -3.88 6.80
C THR A 35 16.83 -3.71 5.29
N PRO A 36 18.07 -3.75 4.78
CA PRO A 36 18.30 -3.80 3.34
C PRO A 36 17.66 -5.06 2.74
N ASP A 37 17.24 -4.98 1.48
CA ASP A 37 16.69 -6.10 0.69
C ASP A 37 15.32 -6.66 1.15
N VAL A 38 14.53 -5.85 1.85
CA VAL A 38 13.18 -6.24 2.28
C VAL A 38 12.14 -5.22 1.83
N ILE A 39 11.13 -5.69 1.09
CA ILE A 39 9.99 -4.90 0.62
C ILE A 39 8.76 -5.30 1.42
N TRP A 40 8.33 -4.40 2.30
CA TRP A 40 7.04 -4.52 2.98
C TRP A 40 5.92 -4.18 2.00
N MET A 41 4.92 -5.06 1.92
CA MET A 41 3.78 -4.92 1.04
C MET A 41 2.49 -4.99 1.84
N ARG A 42 1.60 -4.04 1.59
CA ARG A 42 0.30 -3.94 2.24
C ARG A 42 -0.82 -3.97 1.20
N HIS A 43 -1.87 -4.71 1.53
CA HIS A 43 -3.09 -4.73 0.74
C HIS A 43 -4.08 -3.67 1.24
N PRO A 44 -4.80 -2.95 0.34
CA PRO A 44 -5.76 -1.91 0.73
C PRO A 44 -7.05 -2.47 1.35
N VAL A 45 -7.38 -3.73 1.09
CA VAL A 45 -8.57 -4.40 1.67
C VAL A 45 -8.26 -4.88 3.08
N ALA A 46 -9.11 -4.51 4.04
CA ALA A 46 -9.00 -4.95 5.43
C ALA A 46 -9.12 -6.48 5.55
N GLY A 47 -8.36 -7.08 6.47
CA GLY A 47 -8.33 -8.53 6.70
C GLY A 47 -7.41 -9.32 5.76
N GLN A 48 -6.77 -8.66 4.79
CA GLN A 48 -5.71 -9.29 4.00
C GLN A 48 -4.38 -9.27 4.75
N PRO A 49 -3.57 -10.35 4.65
CA PRO A 49 -2.30 -10.43 5.33
C PRO A 49 -1.33 -9.38 4.81
N ARG A 50 -0.40 -8.97 5.68
CA ARG A 50 0.76 -8.22 5.23
C ARG A 50 1.76 -9.19 4.62
N VAL A 51 2.46 -8.74 3.59
CA VAL A 51 3.41 -9.57 2.87
C VAL A 51 4.76 -8.90 2.91
N ILE A 52 5.80 -9.68 3.17
CA ILE A 52 7.18 -9.24 3.13
C ILE A 52 7.85 -9.99 2.00
N LEU A 53 8.36 -9.26 1.00
CA LEU A 53 9.15 -9.83 -0.08
C LEU A 53 10.63 -9.57 0.20
N TYR A 54 11.41 -10.63 0.24
CA TYR A 54 12.85 -10.58 0.44
C TYR A 54 13.57 -10.54 -0.92
N GLY A 55 14.77 -9.96 -0.98
CA GLY A 55 15.58 -9.84 -2.20
C GLY A 55 15.91 -11.17 -2.87
N ASN A 56 15.91 -12.28 -2.12
CA ASN A 56 16.09 -13.64 -2.61
C ASN A 56 14.81 -14.30 -3.17
N GLY A 57 13.70 -13.57 -3.26
CA GLY A 57 12.42 -14.06 -3.78
C GLY A 57 11.55 -14.78 -2.76
N MET A 58 12.01 -14.90 -1.50
CA MET A 58 11.21 -15.47 -0.42
C MET A 58 10.08 -14.51 -0.05
N ILE A 59 8.92 -15.07 0.32
CA ILE A 59 7.78 -14.28 0.75
C ILE A 59 7.35 -14.72 2.15
N ALA A 60 7.29 -13.80 3.10
CA ALA A 60 6.64 -14.04 4.38
C ALA A 60 5.25 -13.41 4.41
N VAL A 61 4.24 -14.22 4.67
CA VAL A 61 2.83 -13.82 4.81
C VAL A 61 2.52 -13.71 6.30
N LEU A 62 2.28 -12.49 6.76
CA LEU A 62 1.89 -12.17 8.12
C LEU A 62 0.36 -12.04 8.18
N ARG A 63 -0.32 -13.14 8.52
CA ARG A 63 -1.75 -13.12 8.86
C ARG A 63 -1.99 -12.63 10.29
N ASP A 64 -1.19 -13.12 11.23
CA ASP A 64 -1.19 -12.75 12.63
C ASP A 64 0.25 -12.43 13.09
N PRO A 65 0.44 -11.56 14.09
CA PRO A 65 1.77 -11.25 14.63
C PRO A 65 2.50 -12.49 15.18
N ALA A 66 1.75 -13.55 15.51
CA ALA A 66 2.29 -14.81 16.05
C ALA A 66 2.51 -15.91 14.99
N SER A 67 1.99 -15.76 13.77
CA SER A 67 2.11 -16.78 12.72
C SER A 67 2.50 -16.16 11.38
N ALA A 68 3.78 -16.22 11.05
CA ALA A 68 4.29 -15.91 9.72
C ALA A 68 4.38 -17.21 8.91
N GLN A 69 3.60 -17.32 7.83
CA GLN A 69 3.76 -18.39 6.86
C GLN A 69 4.83 -17.96 5.85
N GLN A 70 5.82 -18.81 5.60
CA GLN A 70 6.88 -18.52 4.62
C GLN A 70 6.65 -19.33 3.35
N ILE A 71 6.76 -18.65 2.20
CA ILE A 71 6.73 -19.23 0.86
C ILE A 71 8.15 -19.11 0.31
N VAL A 72 8.76 -20.27 0.09
CA VAL A 72 10.15 -20.42 -0.35
C VAL A 72 10.29 -19.94 -1.81
N PRO A 73 11.46 -19.46 -2.27
CA PRO A 73 11.68 -19.07 -3.66
C PRO A 73 11.34 -20.15 -4.70
N ASP A 74 11.55 -21.42 -4.36
CA ASP A 74 11.30 -22.56 -5.26
C ASP A 74 9.85 -23.07 -5.22
N ASP A 75 9.02 -22.60 -4.28
CA ASP A 75 7.62 -23.01 -4.15
C ASP A 75 6.70 -22.15 -5.04
N GLU A 76 6.80 -22.34 -6.35
CA GLU A 76 6.02 -21.59 -7.33
C GLU A 76 4.52 -21.93 -7.28
N ASP A 77 4.17 -23.20 -7.03
CA ASP A 77 2.78 -23.65 -6.93
C ASP A 77 2.10 -23.08 -5.67
N GLY A 78 2.79 -23.07 -4.54
CA GLY A 78 2.32 -22.42 -3.32
C GLY A 78 2.13 -20.91 -3.51
N PHE A 79 3.06 -20.25 -4.22
CA PHE A 79 2.92 -18.84 -4.57
C PHE A 79 1.72 -18.58 -5.48
N ARG A 80 1.54 -19.36 -6.55
CA ARG A 80 0.40 -19.20 -7.48
C ARG A 80 -0.94 -19.42 -6.77
N THR A 81 -1.01 -20.42 -5.89
CA THR A 81 -2.20 -20.70 -5.07
C THR A 81 -2.51 -19.54 -4.13
N PHE A 82 -1.49 -18.98 -3.47
CA PHE A 82 -1.62 -17.80 -2.62
C PHE A 82 -2.13 -16.58 -3.40
N VAL A 83 -1.49 -16.25 -4.53
CA VAL A 83 -1.87 -15.12 -5.40
C VAL A 83 -3.29 -15.29 -5.93
N ALA A 84 -3.68 -16.50 -6.32
CA ALA A 84 -5.04 -16.80 -6.78
C ALA A 84 -6.10 -16.53 -5.71
N GLY A 85 -5.80 -16.82 -4.44
CA GLY A 85 -6.68 -16.60 -3.30
C GLY A 85 -6.82 -15.13 -2.85
N ILE A 86 -6.00 -14.22 -3.37
CA ILE A 86 -6.06 -12.80 -3.01
C ILE A 86 -7.18 -12.11 -3.82
N PRO A 87 -8.16 -11.47 -3.15
CA PRO A 87 -9.21 -10.73 -3.83
C PRO A 87 -8.64 -9.48 -4.51
N VAL A 88 -9.00 -9.25 -5.76
CA VAL A 88 -8.57 -8.06 -6.50
C VAL A 88 -9.33 -6.84 -5.96
N PRO A 89 -8.63 -5.78 -5.49
CA PRO A 89 -9.30 -4.61 -4.98
C PRO A 89 -10.01 -3.86 -6.09
N THR A 90 -11.23 -3.43 -5.77
CA THR A 90 -12.02 -2.58 -6.66
C THR A 90 -11.35 -1.21 -6.83
N CYS A 91 -11.71 -0.50 -7.91
CA CYS A 91 -11.20 0.85 -8.19
C CYS A 91 -11.45 1.83 -7.02
N TRP A 92 -12.51 1.58 -6.24
CA TRP A 92 -12.87 2.38 -5.08
C TRP A 92 -11.93 2.16 -3.89
N GLN A 93 -11.53 0.91 -3.65
CA GLN A 93 -10.64 0.53 -2.55
C GLN A 93 -9.20 0.95 -2.80
N ARG A 94 -8.74 0.90 -4.06
CA ARG A 94 -7.40 1.36 -4.45
C ARG A 94 -7.15 2.84 -4.15
N GLY A 95 -8.20 3.67 -4.19
CA GLY A 95 -8.09 5.11 -3.96
C GLY A 95 -8.53 5.59 -2.57
N ALA A 96 -8.82 4.66 -1.64
CA ALA A 96 -9.40 5.01 -0.33
C ALA A 96 -8.50 5.96 0.47
N ASP A 97 -7.20 5.67 0.57
CA ASP A 97 -6.25 6.51 1.30
C ASP A 97 -6.12 7.91 0.71
N THR A 98 -6.04 8.03 -0.62
CA THR A 98 -6.00 9.34 -1.31
C THR A 98 -7.27 10.15 -1.05
N ARG A 99 -8.43 9.50 -1.04
CA ARG A 99 -9.73 10.16 -0.81
C ARG A 99 -9.87 10.65 0.63
N ILE A 100 -9.48 9.84 1.61
CA ILE A 100 -9.49 10.26 3.02
C ILE A 100 -8.60 11.50 3.19
N ARG A 101 -7.42 11.51 2.55
CA ARG A 101 -6.52 12.66 2.59
C ARG A 101 -7.14 13.91 1.96
N ILE A 102 -7.75 13.77 0.79
CA ILE A 102 -8.42 14.88 0.09
C ILE A 102 -9.59 15.43 0.92
N LEU A 103 -10.45 14.56 1.46
CA LEU A 103 -11.58 14.95 2.29
C LEU A 103 -11.13 15.67 3.57
N PHE A 104 -10.06 15.18 4.20
CA PHE A 104 -9.47 15.82 5.37
C PHE A 104 -8.99 17.25 5.05
N TYR A 105 -8.22 17.42 3.97
CA TYR A 105 -7.74 18.74 3.56
C TYR A 105 -8.88 19.67 3.13
N ALA A 106 -9.87 19.16 2.39
CA ALA A 106 -11.05 19.93 2.01
C ALA A 106 -11.83 20.42 3.24
N GLY A 107 -12.03 19.55 4.24
CA GLY A 107 -12.63 19.92 5.52
C GLY A 107 -11.83 20.97 6.27
N LEU A 108 -10.49 20.86 6.27
CA LEU A 108 -9.59 21.81 6.93
C LEU A 108 -9.64 23.20 6.28
N VAL A 109 -9.66 23.26 4.94
CA VAL A 109 -9.84 24.53 4.20
C VAL A 109 -11.20 25.15 4.53
N LEU A 110 -12.26 24.35 4.56
CA LEU A 110 -13.60 24.85 4.85
C LEU A 110 -13.72 25.41 6.28
N ALA A 111 -13.14 24.73 7.26
CA ALA A 111 -13.05 25.22 8.64
C ALA A 111 -12.27 26.54 8.73
N TRP A 112 -11.17 26.65 8.00
CA TRP A 112 -10.36 27.87 7.95
C TRP A 112 -11.12 29.06 7.34
N VAL A 113 -11.86 28.83 6.26
CA VAL A 113 -12.74 29.84 5.64
C VAL A 113 -13.83 30.29 6.61
N MET A 114 -14.45 29.36 7.35
CA MET A 114 -15.46 29.72 8.35
C MET A 114 -14.89 30.57 9.49
N LEU A 115 -13.69 30.24 9.98
CA LEU A 115 -13.00 31.06 10.98
C LEU A 115 -12.74 32.48 10.48
N TYR A 116 -12.28 32.63 9.24
CA TYR A 116 -12.06 33.94 8.62
C TYR A 116 -13.35 34.74 8.46
N ALA A 117 -14.42 34.11 7.97
CA ALA A 117 -15.72 34.75 7.82
C ALA A 117 -16.30 35.19 9.17
N MET A 118 -16.15 34.37 10.21
CA MET A 118 -16.61 34.69 11.56
C MET A 118 -15.81 35.86 12.17
N GLY A 119 -14.48 35.87 11.99
CA GLY A 119 -13.64 36.99 12.41
C GLY A 119 -14.00 38.30 11.68
N ALA A 120 -14.24 38.24 10.37
CA ALA A 120 -14.66 39.40 9.59
C ALA A 120 -16.04 39.93 10.02
N TRP A 121 -16.98 39.03 10.31
CA TRP A 121 -18.31 39.40 10.82
C TRP A 121 -18.23 40.07 12.19
N VAL A 122 -17.45 39.51 13.13
CA VAL A 122 -17.24 40.11 14.46
C VAL A 122 -16.65 41.52 14.34
N TRP A 123 -15.65 41.71 13.47
CA TRP A 123 -15.04 43.01 13.21
C TRP A 123 -16.02 44.04 12.65
N ASP A 124 -16.90 43.62 11.72
CA ASP A 124 -17.91 44.50 11.12
C ASP A 124 -19.01 44.91 12.12
N VAL A 125 -19.42 43.98 13.00
CA VAL A 125 -20.35 44.27 14.10
C VAL A 125 -19.73 45.24 15.11
N GLU A 126 -18.46 45.07 15.48
CA GLU A 126 -17.77 45.99 16.40
C GLU A 126 -17.68 47.41 15.81
N ARG A 127 -17.39 47.53 14.51
CA ARG A 127 -17.31 48.82 13.82
C ARG A 127 -18.65 49.52 13.67
N SER A 128 -19.76 48.79 13.56
CA SER A 128 -21.09 49.36 13.40
C SER A 128 -21.74 49.81 14.71
N LEU A 129 -21.17 49.44 15.86
CA LEU A 129 -21.60 49.84 17.20
C LEU A 129 -20.85 51.06 17.78
N LEU A 130 -19.78 51.51 17.11
CA LEU A 130 -18.98 52.70 17.45
C LEU A 130 -19.33 53.89 16.55
#